data_AF-A0A3R6EDP6-F1
#
_entry.id   AF-A0A3R6EDP6-F1
#
_cell.length_a   1.000
_cell.length_b   1.000
_cell.length_c   1.000
_cell.angle_alpha   90.00
_cell.angle_beta   90.00
_cell.angle_gamma   90.00
#
_symmetry.space_group_name_H-M   'P 1'
#
loop_
_entity.id
_entity.type
_entity.pdbx_description
1 polymer ?
#
loop_
_entity_poly.entity_id
_entity_poly.type
_entity_poly.pdbx_seq_one_letter_code
_entity_poly.pdbx_strand_id
1 'polypeptide(L)'
;MTDEIKQAIQLLEDNGYKITSPTKEVKDEYTFERAWNLYDKKVGCKAKLEKKWNSMSKKDRKAAIEYIPLYVIATEDKKYRKNFQTFLNQRGWEDEIIGATPPPAAVNENPSEISQLIAKTKAEQNVTNADKDNVFKTRIIGMIELLQKNPHSLCRKQLEIYQANGTLERLGIQWNP
;
A
#
# COMPACT_ATOMS: atom_id res chain seq x y z
N MET A 1 16.81 -22.29 1.42
CA MET A 1 17.94 -22.09 2.37
C MET A 1 19.07 -22.95 1.83
N THR A 2 20.15 -22.34 1.34
CA THR A 2 21.25 -23.04 0.68
C THR A 2 22.04 -23.87 1.70
N ASP A 3 22.54 -25.05 1.31
CA ASP A 3 23.23 -25.96 2.22
C ASP A 3 24.51 -25.36 2.82
N GLU A 4 25.11 -24.40 2.11
CA GLU A 4 26.22 -23.56 2.58
C GLU A 4 25.87 -22.78 3.85
N ILE A 5 24.64 -22.27 3.96
CA ILE A 5 24.18 -21.51 5.12
C ILE A 5 24.02 -22.43 6.33
N LYS A 6 23.60 -23.68 6.13
CA LYS A 6 23.47 -24.66 7.22
C LYS A 6 24.85 -25.06 7.76
N GLN A 7 25.82 -25.28 6.88
CA GLN A 7 27.20 -25.58 7.31
C GLN A 7 27.82 -24.42 8.09
N ALA A 8 27.59 -23.17 7.67
CA ALA A 8 28.07 -22.00 8.37
C ALA A 8 27.43 -21.83 9.76
N ILE A 9 26.13 -22.10 9.90
CA ILE A 9 25.43 -22.05 11.20
C ILE A 9 25.98 -23.12 12.15
N GLN A 10 26.16 -24.35 11.67
CA GLN A 10 26.69 -25.45 12.48
C GLN A 10 28.09 -25.15 13.03
N LEU A 11 28.98 -24.61 12.18
CA LEU A 11 30.32 -24.23 12.57
C LEU A 11 30.30 -23.16 13.70
N LEU A 12 29.38 -22.22 13.64
CA LEU A 12 29.26 -21.15 14.63
C LEU A 12 28.72 -21.68 15.97
N GLU A 13 27.75 -22.59 15.94
CA GLU A 13 27.22 -23.26 17.14
C GLU A 13 28.28 -24.13 17.84
N ASP A 14 29.07 -24.89 17.06
CA ASP A 14 30.16 -25.74 17.58
C ASP A 14 31.28 -24.91 18.23
N ASN A 15 31.46 -23.66 17.81
CA ASN A 15 32.40 -22.69 18.40
C ASN A 15 31.79 -21.87 19.56
N GLY A 16 30.59 -22.24 20.02
CA GLY A 16 29.93 -21.61 21.17
C GLY A 16 29.24 -20.28 20.87
N TYR A 17 29.07 -19.91 19.59
CA TYR A 17 28.32 -18.72 19.20
C TYR A 17 26.83 -19.04 19.09
N LYS A 18 26.01 -18.31 19.85
CA LYS A 18 24.55 -18.44 19.82
C LYS A 18 23.96 -17.63 18.67
N ILE A 19 23.50 -18.30 17.61
CA ILE A 19 22.78 -17.66 16.50
C ILE A 19 21.37 -17.31 16.97
N THR A 20 21.14 -16.05 17.31
CA THR A 20 19.78 -15.51 17.48
C THR A 20 19.34 -14.82 16.21
N SER A 21 18.08 -15.00 15.81
CA SER A 21 17.50 -14.19 14.75
C SER A 21 17.68 -12.70 15.09
N PRO A 22 18.05 -11.84 14.11
CA PRO A 22 18.17 -10.42 14.37
C PRO A 22 16.86 -9.93 14.96
N THR A 23 16.93 -9.28 16.13
CA THR A 23 15.78 -8.65 16.76
C THR A 23 15.14 -7.77 15.70
N LYS A 24 13.96 -8.17 15.23
CA LYS A 24 13.17 -7.40 14.30
C LYS A 24 12.81 -6.13 15.05
N GLU A 25 13.62 -5.08 14.90
CA GLU A 25 13.28 -3.77 15.41
C GLU A 25 11.94 -3.43 14.77
N VAL A 26 10.88 -3.59 15.54
CA VAL A 26 9.57 -3.08 15.16
C VAL A 26 9.74 -1.58 15.22
N LYS A 27 10.23 -1.00 14.12
CA LYS A 27 10.20 0.44 13.87
C LYS A 27 8.77 0.84 14.21
N ASP A 28 8.59 1.52 15.34
CA ASP A 28 7.25 1.87 15.80
C ASP A 28 6.72 2.87 14.79
N GLU A 29 5.93 2.37 13.84
CA GLU A 29 5.46 3.14 12.68
C GLU A 29 4.56 4.31 13.08
N TYR A 30 4.16 4.35 14.35
CA TYR A 30 3.22 5.30 14.96
C TYR A 30 3.94 6.36 15.79
N THR A 31 5.09 6.86 15.31
CA THR A 31 5.82 7.94 15.98
C THR A 31 5.05 9.26 15.92
N PHE A 32 5.25 10.09 16.95
CA PHE A 32 4.69 11.44 16.98
C PHE A 32 5.12 12.27 15.77
N GLU A 33 6.38 12.16 15.36
CA GLU A 33 6.92 12.93 14.23
C GLU A 33 6.22 12.60 12.92
N ARG A 34 5.90 11.31 12.69
CA ARG A 34 5.12 10.89 11.52
C ARG A 34 3.73 11.51 11.54
N ALA A 35 3.01 11.40 12.66
CA ALA A 35 1.67 11.97 12.80
C ALA A 35 1.68 13.50 12.65
N TRP A 36 2.66 14.18 13.25
CA TRP A 36 2.84 15.62 13.20
C TRP A 36 3.10 16.13 11.77
N ASN A 37 3.91 15.40 11.00
CA ASN A 37 4.20 15.75 9.61
C ASN A 37 2.99 15.45 8.70
N LEU A 38 2.31 14.31 8.90
CA LEU A 38 1.11 13.97 8.13
C LEU A 38 -0.04 14.96 8.34
N TYR A 39 -0.22 15.47 9.56
CA TYR A 39 -1.30 16.40 9.88
C TYR A 39 -1.18 17.75 9.16
N ASP A 40 0.04 18.11 8.77
CA ASP A 40 0.39 19.36 8.11
C ASP A 40 -0.27 20.60 8.74
N LYS A 41 -0.38 20.67 10.08
CA LYS A 41 -0.78 21.89 10.79
C LYS A 41 0.04 22.04 12.07
N LYS A 42 1.19 22.71 11.91
CA LYS A 42 2.23 22.84 12.94
C LYS A 42 1.93 23.97 13.93
N VAL A 43 0.82 23.87 14.65
CA VAL A 43 0.37 24.87 15.64
C VAL A 43 0.36 24.26 17.04
N GLY A 44 0.95 24.97 18.01
CA GLY A 44 1.01 24.58 19.42
C GLY A 44 2.40 24.14 19.89
N CYS A 45 2.49 23.74 21.16
CA CYS A 45 3.76 23.33 21.79
C CYS A 45 4.10 21.87 21.46
N LYS A 46 5.05 21.64 20.55
CA LYS A 46 5.49 20.29 20.10
C LYS A 46 5.77 19.34 21.27
N ALA A 47 6.55 19.79 22.25
CA ALA A 47 6.94 18.97 23.42
C ALA A 47 5.74 18.48 24.26
N LYS A 48 4.71 19.33 24.45
CA LYS A 48 3.51 18.93 25.19
C LYS A 48 2.67 17.91 24.41
N LEU A 49 2.57 18.09 23.09
CA LEU A 49 1.81 17.20 22.21
C LEU A 49 2.49 15.86 22.05
N GLU A 50 3.82 15.85 21.95
CA GLU A 50 4.62 14.63 21.92
C GLU A 50 4.49 13.82 23.20
N LYS A 51 4.57 14.48 24.37
CA LYS A 51 4.33 13.81 25.66
C LYS A 51 2.93 13.18 25.71
N LYS A 52 1.91 13.89 25.20
CA LYS A 52 0.54 13.35 25.12
C LYS A 52 0.46 12.17 24.16
N TRP A 53 1.03 12.27 22.96
CA TRP A 53 1.07 11.19 21.97
C TRP A 53 1.73 9.93 22.52
N ASN A 54 2.88 10.07 23.18
CA ASN A 54 3.60 8.95 23.77
C ASN A 54 2.87 8.33 24.97
N SER A 55 1.99 9.07 25.64
CA SER A 55 1.11 8.54 26.69
C SER A 55 -0.09 7.75 26.15
N MET A 56 -0.39 7.85 24.84
CA MET A 56 -1.52 7.13 24.23
C MET A 56 -1.20 5.66 23.95
N SER A 57 -2.25 4.83 23.98
CA SER A 57 -2.15 3.42 23.63
C SER A 57 -1.68 3.24 22.17
N LYS A 58 -1.03 2.11 21.87
CA LYS A 58 -0.61 1.78 20.50
C LYS A 58 -1.80 1.70 19.54
N LYS A 59 -2.96 1.24 20.03
CA LYS A 59 -4.22 1.18 19.26
C LYS A 59 -4.67 2.58 18.84
N ASP A 60 -4.67 3.54 19.76
CA ASP A 60 -5.09 4.91 19.48
C ASP A 60 -4.10 5.61 18.55
N ARG A 61 -2.79 5.43 18.77
CA ARG A 61 -1.76 5.98 17.88
C ARG A 61 -1.90 5.44 16.45
N LYS A 62 -2.20 4.15 16.30
CA LYS A 62 -2.46 3.51 15.00
C LYS A 62 -3.70 4.12 14.34
N ALA A 63 -4.84 4.16 15.05
CA ALA A 63 -6.09 4.72 14.52
C ALA A 63 -5.91 6.19 14.10
N ALA A 64 -5.20 6.98 14.91
CA ALA A 64 -4.88 8.36 14.58
C ALA A 64 -4.01 8.48 13.32
N ILE A 65 -2.93 7.70 13.20
CA ILE A 65 -2.05 7.73 12.01
C ILE A 65 -2.82 7.36 10.73
N GLU A 66 -3.70 6.36 10.79
CA GLU A 66 -4.51 5.92 9.65
C GLU A 66 -5.57 6.96 9.27
N TYR A 67 -6.14 7.67 10.25
CA TYR A 67 -7.17 8.68 10.06
C TYR A 67 -6.63 10.02 9.53
N ILE A 68 -5.45 10.45 9.99
CA ILE A 68 -4.89 11.78 9.69
C ILE A 68 -4.85 12.10 8.18
N PRO A 69 -4.36 11.20 7.29
CA PRO A 69 -4.35 11.47 5.85
C PRO A 69 -5.75 11.73 5.28
N LEU A 70 -6.75 10.94 5.70
CA LEU A 70 -8.14 11.10 5.26
C LEU A 70 -8.72 12.43 5.74
N TYR A 71 -8.42 12.80 6.98
CA TYR A 71 -8.84 14.08 7.55
C TYR A 71 -8.21 15.29 6.84
N VAL A 72 -6.93 15.19 6.48
CA VAL A 72 -6.23 16.26 5.75
C VAL A 72 -6.79 16.42 4.35
N ILE A 73 -7.12 15.32 3.66
CA ILE A 73 -7.80 15.34 2.35
C ILE A 73 -9.19 15.96 2.46
N ALA A 74 -9.98 15.57 3.46
CA ALA A 74 -11.31 16.14 3.66
C ALA A 74 -11.30 17.62 4.11
N THR A 75 -10.17 18.10 4.65
CA THR A 75 -9.98 19.48 5.10
C THR A 75 -8.84 20.15 4.34
N GLU A 76 -8.94 20.22 3.01
CA GLU A 76 -7.89 20.79 2.14
C GLU A 76 -7.47 22.19 2.60
N ASP A 77 -8.44 23.03 2.97
CA ASP A 77 -8.17 24.34 3.53
C ASP A 77 -7.73 24.24 5.01
N LYS A 78 -6.41 24.31 5.19
CA LYS A 78 -5.69 24.24 6.47
C LYS A 78 -6.21 25.23 7.54
N LYS A 79 -6.85 26.33 7.14
CA LYS A 79 -7.42 27.30 8.10
C LYS A 79 -8.62 26.72 8.86
N TYR A 80 -9.41 25.85 8.24
CA TYR A 80 -10.58 25.20 8.85
C TYR A 80 -10.25 23.88 9.56
N ARG A 81 -9.05 23.32 9.33
CA ARG A 81 -8.59 22.13 10.04
C ARG A 81 -8.48 22.40 11.55
N LYS A 82 -8.91 21.46 12.40
CA LYS A 82 -8.69 21.57 13.86
C LYS A 82 -7.18 21.70 14.15
N ASN A 83 -6.80 22.31 15.28
CA ASN A 83 -5.41 22.26 15.73
C ASN A 83 -5.07 20.83 16.18
N PHE A 84 -3.83 20.38 16.00
CA PHE A 84 -3.43 19.03 16.39
C PHE A 84 -3.69 18.76 17.88
N GLN A 85 -3.51 19.78 18.72
CA GLN A 85 -3.88 19.71 20.14
C GLN A 85 -5.35 19.37 20.36
N THR A 86 -6.26 20.04 19.65
CA THR A 86 -7.70 19.79 19.72
C THR A 86 -8.03 18.40 19.19
N PHE A 87 -7.43 17.99 18.08
CA PHE A 87 -7.57 16.65 17.51
C PHE A 87 -7.15 15.55 18.49
N LEU A 88 -6.01 15.69 19.17
CA LEU A 88 -5.56 14.72 20.18
C LEU A 88 -6.44 14.71 21.44
N ASN A 89 -6.95 15.87 21.86
CA ASN A 89 -7.78 15.96 23.07
C ASN A 89 -9.18 15.39 22.86
N GLN A 90 -9.76 15.60 21.68
CA GLN A 90 -11.12 15.13 21.34
C GLN A 90 -11.14 13.71 20.78
N ARG A 91 -10.00 13.02 20.71
CA ARG A 91 -9.89 11.74 20.01
C ARG A 91 -10.45 11.83 18.59
N GLY A 92 -10.04 12.86 17.83
CA GLY A 92 -10.66 13.21 16.55
C GLY A 92 -10.56 12.13 15.46
N TRP A 93 -9.85 11.02 15.68
CA TRP A 93 -9.89 9.83 14.83
C TRP A 93 -11.15 8.96 15.03
N GLU A 94 -11.97 9.26 16.04
CA GLU A 94 -13.28 8.65 16.28
C GLU A 94 -14.41 9.48 15.67
N ASP A 95 -14.14 10.73 15.28
CA ASP A 95 -15.11 11.62 14.65
C ASP A 95 -15.36 11.19 13.19
N GLU A 96 -16.60 11.32 12.74
CA GLU A 96 -16.95 11.15 11.33
C GLU A 96 -16.27 12.22 10.47
N ILE A 97 -15.71 11.80 9.32
CA ILE A 97 -15.13 12.71 8.34
C ILE A 97 -16.28 13.29 7.50
N ILE A 98 -16.82 14.42 7.95
CA ILE A 98 -17.84 15.17 7.21
C ILE A 98 -17.18 15.75 5.94
N GLY A 99 -17.39 15.09 4.80
CA GLY A 99 -16.79 15.43 3.50
C GLY A 99 -16.11 14.26 2.78
N ALA A 100 -15.91 13.12 3.45
CA ALA A 100 -15.50 11.87 2.82
C ALA A 100 -16.63 10.85 2.97
N THR A 101 -17.40 10.64 1.91
CA THR A 101 -18.48 9.65 1.88
C THR A 101 -17.97 8.25 2.22
N PRO A 102 -18.54 7.54 3.20
CA PRO A 102 -18.48 6.08 3.25
C PRO A 102 -19.62 5.51 2.39
N PRO A 103 -19.42 4.50 1.50
CA PRO A 103 -20.53 3.80 0.86
C PRO A 103 -20.70 2.36 1.38
N PRO A 104 -21.93 1.77 1.36
CA PRO A 104 -23.24 2.41 1.51
C PRO A 104 -24.24 1.60 2.37
N ALA A 105 -25.19 2.27 3.02
CA ALA A 105 -26.49 1.70 3.37
C ALA A 105 -27.58 2.70 2.92
N ALA A 106 -28.28 2.34 1.83
CA ALA A 106 -29.62 2.75 1.35
C ALA A 106 -30.10 4.21 1.67
N VAL A 107 -30.58 5.07 0.76
CA VAL A 107 -31.28 4.96 -0.54
C VAL A 107 -31.46 6.40 -1.08
N ASN A 108 -31.71 6.51 -2.40
CA ASN A 108 -32.38 7.60 -3.15
C ASN A 108 -31.53 8.39 -4.17
N GLU A 109 -31.64 7.88 -5.40
CA GLU A 109 -31.60 8.44 -6.75
C GLU A 109 -31.35 9.94 -6.95
N ASN A 110 -30.10 10.28 -7.25
CA ASN A 110 -29.71 11.02 -8.47
C ASN A 110 -28.18 10.94 -8.59
N PRO A 111 -27.60 10.56 -9.75
CA PRO A 111 -26.16 10.52 -9.89
C PRO A 111 -25.61 11.95 -9.85
N SER A 112 -25.17 12.37 -8.66
CA SER A 112 -24.36 13.56 -8.45
C SER A 112 -23.23 13.61 -9.47
N GLU A 113 -22.90 14.80 -9.97
CA GLU A 113 -21.84 15.05 -10.94
C GLU A 113 -20.52 14.38 -10.56
N ILE A 114 -20.26 14.23 -9.25
CA ILE A 114 -19.10 13.52 -8.69
C ILE A 114 -19.12 12.02 -9.04
N SER A 115 -20.27 11.36 -8.94
CA SER A 115 -20.41 9.95 -9.33
C SER A 115 -20.18 9.73 -10.82
N GLN A 116 -20.63 10.68 -11.65
CA GLN A 116 -20.39 10.65 -13.10
C GLN A 116 -18.91 10.87 -13.42
N LEU A 117 -18.25 11.80 -12.73
CA LEU A 117 -16.82 12.05 -12.89
C LEU A 117 -15.99 10.83 -12.46
N ILE A 118 -16.31 10.20 -11.33
CA ILE A 118 -15.65 8.97 -10.88
C ILE A 118 -15.87 7.82 -11.87
N ALA A 119 -17.09 7.65 -12.40
CA ALA A 119 -17.37 6.63 -13.40
C ALA A 119 -16.60 6.87 -14.71
N LYS A 120 -16.52 8.13 -15.17
CA LYS A 120 -15.76 8.53 -16.36
C LYS A 120 -14.26 8.30 -16.19
N THR A 121 -13.67 8.70 -15.07
CA THR A 121 -12.24 8.47 -14.79
C THR A 121 -11.92 6.97 -14.69
N LYS A 122 -12.80 6.17 -14.08
CA LYS A 122 -12.64 4.70 -14.05
C LYS A 122 -12.73 4.09 -15.44
N ALA A 123 -13.64 4.56 -16.29
CA ALA A 123 -13.75 4.11 -17.67
C ALA A 123 -12.49 4.47 -18.49
N GLU A 124 -11.98 5.70 -18.36
CA GLU A 124 -10.75 6.16 -19.03
C GLU A 124 -9.50 5.39 -18.59
N GLN A 125 -9.37 5.12 -17.28
CA GLN A 125 -8.28 4.29 -16.76
C GLN A 125 -8.39 2.83 -17.21
N ASN A 126 -9.60 2.28 -17.30
CA ASN A 126 -9.83 0.93 -17.81
C ASN A 126 -9.43 0.84 -19.29
N VAL A 127 -9.82 1.81 -20.13
CA VAL A 127 -9.40 1.88 -21.55
C VAL A 127 -7.86 1.97 -21.66
N THR A 128 -7.23 2.86 -20.87
CA THR A 128 -5.77 3.02 -20.90
C THR A 128 -5.02 1.75 -20.45
N ASN A 129 -5.56 1.03 -19.47
CA ASN A 129 -4.98 -0.23 -19.01
C ASN A 129 -5.21 -1.36 -20.01
N ALA A 130 -6.38 -1.40 -20.67
CA ALA A 130 -6.66 -2.34 -21.76
C ALA A 130 -5.68 -2.13 -22.93
N ASP A 131 -5.33 -0.89 -23.28
CA ASP A 131 -4.33 -0.59 -24.31
C ASP A 131 -2.93 -1.10 -23.92
N LYS A 132 -2.53 -0.93 -22.66
CA LYS A 132 -1.25 -1.46 -22.14
C LYS A 132 -1.23 -2.99 -22.10
N ASP A 133 -2.33 -3.60 -21.68
CA ASP A 133 -2.47 -5.06 -21.63
C ASP A 133 -2.48 -5.67 -23.04
N ASN A 134 -3.08 -4.99 -24.03
CA ASN A 134 -3.01 -5.39 -25.43
C ASN A 134 -1.58 -5.36 -25.98
N VAL A 135 -0.84 -4.26 -25.74
CA VAL A 135 0.57 -4.16 -26.16
C VAL A 135 1.42 -5.24 -25.50
N PHE A 136 1.21 -5.49 -24.20
CA PHE A 136 1.96 -6.51 -23.47
C PHE A 136 1.61 -7.93 -23.95
N LYS A 137 0.33 -8.20 -24.24
CA LYS A 137 -0.14 -9.45 -24.84
C LYS A 137 0.52 -9.72 -26.19
N THR A 138 0.60 -8.73 -27.07
CA THR A 138 1.31 -8.87 -28.37
C THR A 138 2.78 -9.25 -28.18
N ARG A 139 3.47 -8.63 -27.21
CA ARG A 139 4.88 -8.96 -26.91
C ARG A 139 5.05 -10.40 -26.43
N ILE A 140 4.15 -10.89 -25.58
CA ILE A 140 4.18 -12.26 -25.05
C ILE A 140 3.91 -13.27 -26.17
N ILE A 141 2.95 -13.01 -27.06
CA ILE A 141 2.69 -13.85 -28.23
C ILE A 141 3.95 -13.97 -29.10
N GLY A 142 4.65 -12.86 -29.37
CA GLY A 142 5.91 -12.89 -30.11
C GLY A 142 7.01 -13.72 -29.41
N MET A 143 7.06 -13.73 -28.08
CA MET A 143 7.97 -14.62 -27.33
C MET A 143 7.61 -16.09 -27.50
N ILE A 144 6.31 -16.43 -27.53
CA ILE A 144 5.83 -17.80 -27.76
C ILE A 144 6.21 -18.26 -29.18
N GLU A 145 5.98 -17.42 -30.19
CA GLU A 145 6.35 -17.70 -31.58
C GLU A 145 7.86 -17.90 -31.75
N LEU A 146 8.67 -17.07 -31.08
CA LEU A 146 10.12 -17.21 -31.09
C LEU A 146 10.57 -18.54 -30.48
N LEU A 147 9.88 -19.00 -29.44
CA LEU A 147 10.13 -20.29 -28.80
C LEU A 147 9.78 -21.48 -29.67
N GLN A 148 8.71 -21.39 -30.45
CA GLN A 148 8.36 -22.42 -31.44
C GLN A 148 9.46 -22.59 -32.49
N LYS A 149 10.13 -21.49 -32.88
CA LYS A 149 11.22 -21.49 -33.86
C LYS A 149 12.58 -21.83 -33.23
N ASN A 150 12.80 -21.50 -31.96
CA ASN A 150 14.03 -21.77 -31.22
C ASN A 150 13.72 -22.28 -29.79
N PRO A 151 13.64 -23.62 -29.61
CA PRO A 151 13.28 -24.24 -28.33
C PRO A 151 14.24 -23.96 -27.16
N HIS A 152 15.48 -23.55 -27.44
CA HIS A 152 16.48 -23.21 -26.43
C HIS A 152 16.53 -21.71 -26.08
N SER A 153 15.58 -20.93 -26.59
CA SER A 153 15.49 -19.50 -26.30
C SER A 153 15.29 -19.22 -24.81
N LEU A 154 15.98 -18.18 -24.30
CA LEU A 154 15.83 -17.70 -22.92
C LEU A 154 14.40 -17.20 -22.61
N CYS A 155 13.57 -17.00 -23.64
CA CYS A 155 12.16 -16.67 -23.51
C CYS A 155 11.36 -17.71 -22.71
N ARG A 156 11.80 -18.97 -22.62
CA ARG A 156 11.05 -20.02 -21.90
C ARG A 156 10.91 -19.69 -20.43
N LYS A 157 12.02 -19.35 -19.77
CA LYS A 157 12.02 -18.95 -18.36
C LYS A 157 11.13 -17.73 -18.11
N GLN A 158 11.12 -16.79 -19.06
CA GLN A 158 10.28 -15.59 -18.93
C GLN A 158 8.78 -15.93 -19.01
N LEU A 159 8.39 -16.84 -19.89
CA LEU A 159 7.01 -17.30 -20.00
C LEU A 159 6.58 -18.15 -18.80
N GLU A 160 7.46 -18.98 -18.23
CA GLU A 160 7.20 -19.71 -16.97
C GLU A 160 6.92 -18.75 -15.82
N ILE A 161 7.69 -17.66 -15.72
CA ILE A 161 7.44 -16.61 -14.70
C ILE A 161 6.07 -15.96 -14.91
N TYR A 162 5.71 -15.64 -16.17
CA TYR A 162 4.40 -15.05 -16.49
C TYR A 162 3.24 -16.02 -16.26
N GLN A 163 3.47 -17.32 -16.38
CA GLN A 163 2.48 -18.33 -16.03
C GLN A 163 2.33 -18.44 -14.51
N ALA A 164 3.45 -18.56 -13.78
CA ALA A 164 3.46 -18.72 -12.33
C ALA A 164 2.87 -17.53 -11.57
N ASN A 165 3.00 -16.31 -12.11
CA ASN A 165 2.45 -15.10 -11.51
C ASN A 165 1.04 -14.74 -12.01
N GLY A 166 0.40 -15.58 -12.82
CA GLY A 166 -0.96 -15.38 -13.33
C GLY A 166 -1.07 -14.31 -14.45
N THR A 167 0.03 -13.79 -14.97
CA THR A 167 0.02 -12.80 -16.07
C THR A 167 -0.60 -13.38 -17.34
N LEU A 168 -0.30 -14.65 -17.67
CA LEU A 168 -0.87 -15.29 -18.86
C LEU A 168 -2.39 -15.47 -18.73
N GLU A 169 -2.86 -15.87 -17.54
CA GLU A 169 -4.29 -16.01 -17.24
C GLU A 169 -5.01 -14.67 -17.31
N ARG A 170 -4.44 -13.62 -16.70
CA ARG A 170 -4.95 -12.23 -16.75
C ARG A 170 -5.12 -11.72 -18.18
N LEU A 171 -4.19 -12.07 -19.08
CA LEU A 171 -4.21 -11.65 -20.48
C LEU A 171 -4.98 -12.62 -21.39
N GLY A 172 -5.53 -13.72 -20.84
CA GLY A 172 -6.22 -14.76 -21.60
C GLY A 172 -5.32 -15.46 -22.62
N ILE A 173 -4.05 -15.66 -22.30
CA ILE A 173 -3.05 -16.33 -23.14
C ILE A 173 -2.90 -17.76 -22.64
N GLN A 174 -3.17 -18.73 -23.51
CA GLN A 174 -2.92 -20.15 -23.25
C GLN A 174 -1.52 -20.49 -23.77
N TRP A 175 -0.64 -20.93 -22.87
CA TRP A 175 0.71 -21.37 -23.20
C TRP A 175 0.98 -22.71 -22.53
N ASN A 176 1.13 -23.75 -23.35
CA ASN A 176 1.52 -25.08 -22.90
C ASN A 176 2.99 -25.29 -23.29
N PRO A 177 3.91 -25.33 -22.31
CA PRO A 177 5.35 -25.40 -22.55
C PRO A 177 5.83 -26.70 -23.21
#